data_AF-A0A505IBS8-F1
#
_entry.id   AF-A0A505IBS8-F1
#
_cell.length_a   1.000
_cell.length_b   1.000
_cell.length_c   1.000
_cell.angle_alpha   90.00
_cell.angle_beta   90.00
_cell.angle_gamma   90.00
#
_symmetry.space_group_name_H-M   'P 1'
#
loop_
_entity.id
_entity.type
_entity.pdbx_description
1 polymer ?
#
loop_
_entity_poly.entity_id
_entity_poly.type
_entity_poly.pdbx_seq_one_letter_code
_entity_poly.pdbx_strand_id
1 'polypeptide(L)'
;MLDYAAPYQGQGSNRALEAAFSIAMTCIDNDCLSLSQKIIEVAAVRLDKLERYESDVENSKLQQYNIEYYMIRAHLAWLQGRLDIAEHLFSKIPVSDNGRGQERVMDICYKIGNCAISRKQYDVSMKWLERALRACESIRHMQQASILSNKDKELLILHASVRAGLHLDPEEHSGFLSEALDALKFRYGGMFPVQVIQLEMLDKEGADEIVFSQVPQSTIESPELKDSHLAM
;
A
#
# COMPACT_ATOMS: atom_id res chain seq x y z
N MET A 1 9.90 1.11 31.36
CA MET A 1 11.29 0.61 31.22
C MET A 1 12.01 1.21 30.00
N LEU A 2 11.33 1.47 28.87
CA LEU A 2 11.90 2.20 27.74
C LEU A 2 12.25 3.67 28.05
N ASP A 3 11.55 4.30 29.00
CA ASP A 3 11.75 5.71 29.39
C ASP A 3 13.11 6.04 30.00
N TYR A 4 13.88 5.02 30.39
CA TYR A 4 15.26 5.16 30.88
C TYR A 4 16.33 4.79 29.84
N ALA A 5 15.94 4.22 28.69
CA ALA A 5 16.88 3.64 27.74
C ALA A 5 17.45 4.64 26.71
N ALA A 6 16.76 5.75 26.46
CA ALA A 6 17.21 6.79 25.54
C ALA A 6 16.67 8.16 25.94
N PRO A 7 17.49 9.23 25.88
CA PRO A 7 17.03 10.60 26.09
C PRO A 7 15.90 10.95 25.11
N TYR A 8 14.97 11.79 25.55
CA TYR A 8 13.82 12.23 24.75
C TYR A 8 14.19 13.19 23.60
N GLN A 9 15.45 13.59 23.53
CA GLN A 9 15.98 14.52 22.53
C GLN A 9 17.18 13.91 21.80
N GLY A 10 17.38 14.36 20.55
CA GLY A 10 18.50 13.98 19.71
C GLY A 10 18.40 12.58 19.09
N GLN A 11 19.52 12.12 18.52
CA GLN A 11 19.60 10.90 17.69
C GLN A 11 19.13 9.62 18.41
N GLY A 12 19.22 9.57 19.74
CA GLY A 12 18.75 8.44 20.56
C GLY A 12 17.22 8.31 20.58
N SER A 13 16.49 9.43 20.66
CA SER A 13 15.02 9.46 20.61
C SER A 13 14.51 9.00 19.24
N ASN A 14 15.18 9.48 18.20
CA ASN A 14 14.92 9.12 16.80
C ASN A 14 15.02 7.61 16.55
N ARG A 15 16.11 6.98 16.96
CA ARG A 15 16.29 5.52 16.80
C ARG A 15 15.28 4.72 17.61
N ALA A 16 14.88 5.22 18.78
CA ALA A 16 13.86 4.55 19.60
C ALA A 16 12.48 4.58 18.92
N LEU A 17 12.11 5.68 18.26
CA LEU A 17 10.88 5.78 17.47
C LEU A 17 10.92 4.85 16.26
N GLU A 18 11.99 4.89 15.47
CA GLU A 18 12.18 4.00 14.31
C GLU A 18 12.07 2.52 14.71
N ALA A 19 12.71 2.14 15.83
CA ALA A 19 12.60 0.78 16.37
C ALA A 19 11.18 0.45 16.82
N ALA A 20 10.50 1.37 17.51
CA ALA A 20 9.12 1.16 17.95
C ALA A 20 8.17 0.96 16.76
N PHE A 21 8.30 1.76 15.70
CA PHE A 21 7.49 1.62 14.48
C PHE A 21 7.75 0.28 13.78
N SER A 22 9.02 -0.11 13.63
CA SER A 22 9.39 -1.39 13.05
C SER A 22 8.78 -2.56 13.84
N ILE A 23 8.97 -2.59 15.17
CA ILE A 23 8.44 -3.66 16.03
C ILE A 23 6.90 -3.66 16.03
N ALA A 24 6.25 -2.49 16.09
CA ALA A 24 4.80 -2.40 16.03
C ALA A 24 4.24 -2.97 14.72
N MET A 25 4.93 -2.70 13.60
CA MET A 25 4.55 -3.26 12.29
C MET A 25 4.80 -4.76 12.21
N THR A 26 5.93 -5.27 12.72
CA THR A 26 6.17 -6.71 12.82
C THR A 26 5.11 -7.40 13.68
N CYS A 27 4.69 -6.77 14.77
CA CYS A 27 3.60 -7.31 15.59
C CYS A 27 2.28 -7.38 14.82
N ILE A 28 1.97 -6.36 14.01
CA ILE A 28 0.79 -6.38 13.12
C ILE A 28 0.89 -7.52 12.11
N ASP A 29 2.03 -7.67 11.44
CA ASP A 29 2.25 -8.70 10.43
C ASP A 29 2.21 -10.13 11.01
N ASN A 30 2.29 -10.30 12.34
CA ASN A 30 2.19 -11.56 13.06
C ASN A 30 0.93 -11.65 13.97
N ASP A 31 -0.12 -10.86 13.68
CA ASP A 31 -1.40 -10.82 14.40
C ASP A 31 -1.31 -10.52 15.92
N CYS A 32 -0.16 -10.01 16.39
CA CYS A 32 0.07 -9.58 17.78
C CYS A 32 -0.48 -8.16 18.03
N LEU A 33 -1.76 -7.93 17.73
CA LEU A 33 -2.36 -6.59 17.71
C LEU A 33 -2.32 -5.87 19.07
N SER A 34 -2.49 -6.59 20.17
CA SER A 34 -2.44 -6.02 21.53
C SER A 34 -1.04 -5.53 21.91
N LEU A 35 0.01 -6.21 21.42
CA LEU A 35 1.39 -5.79 21.62
C LEU A 35 1.72 -4.58 20.75
N SER A 36 1.29 -4.60 19.47
CA SER A 36 1.43 -3.44 18.58
C SER A 36 0.79 -2.18 19.18
N GLN A 37 -0.42 -2.31 19.73
CA GLN A 37 -1.13 -1.22 20.41
C GLN A 37 -0.30 -0.62 21.57
N LYS A 38 0.25 -1.46 22.45
CA LYS A 38 1.09 -0.99 23.57
C LYS A 38 2.34 -0.27 23.09
N ILE A 39 2.98 -0.77 22.03
CA ILE A 39 4.20 -0.17 21.47
C ILE A 39 3.88 1.19 20.85
N ILE A 40 2.79 1.29 20.07
CA ILE A 40 2.44 2.53 19.39
C ILE A 40 1.96 3.61 20.37
N GLU A 41 1.35 3.23 21.49
CA GLU A 41 1.03 4.14 22.59
C GLU A 41 2.29 4.73 23.25
N VAL A 42 3.31 3.90 23.49
CA VAL A 42 4.61 4.38 24.00
C VAL A 42 5.31 5.27 22.97
N ALA A 43 5.22 4.93 21.68
CA ALA A 43 5.75 5.76 20.60
C ALA A 43 5.05 7.14 20.55
N ALA A 44 3.73 7.19 20.77
CA ALA A 44 2.97 8.44 20.80
C ALA A 44 3.49 9.43 21.85
N VAL A 45 3.76 8.94 23.07
CA VAL A 45 4.30 9.77 24.16
C VAL A 45 5.68 10.34 23.81
N ARG A 46 6.49 9.60 23.05
CA ARG A 46 7.80 10.07 22.59
C ARG A 46 7.67 11.07 21.45
N LEU A 47 6.78 10.82 20.51
CA LEU A 47 6.52 11.71 19.39
C LEU A 47 5.98 13.06 19.86
N ASP A 48 5.01 13.11 20.78
CA ASP A 48 4.49 14.35 21.37
C ASP A 48 5.57 15.17 22.08
N LYS A 49 6.54 14.50 22.73
CA LYS A 49 7.70 15.19 23.31
C LYS A 49 8.59 15.76 22.22
N LEU A 50 8.87 14.98 21.17
CA LEU A 50 9.71 15.41 20.05
C LEU A 50 9.14 16.66 19.36
N GLU A 51 7.83 16.67 19.09
CA GLU A 51 7.10 17.78 18.49
C GLU A 51 7.21 19.10 19.27
N ARG A 52 7.38 19.03 20.60
CA ARG A 52 7.50 20.22 21.46
C ARG A 52 8.91 20.80 21.54
N TYR A 53 9.93 20.03 21.15
CA TYR A 53 11.34 20.40 21.37
C TYR A 53 12.14 20.61 20.08
N GLU A 54 11.71 20.11 18.93
CA GLU A 54 12.41 20.33 17.66
C GLU A 54 12.11 21.72 17.06
N SER A 55 13.14 22.38 16.52
CA SER A 55 13.03 23.65 15.77
C SER A 55 12.70 23.41 14.29
N ASP A 56 12.22 24.43 13.57
CA ASP A 56 11.78 24.39 12.15
C ASP A 56 12.74 23.66 11.17
N VAL A 57 14.02 23.51 11.51
CA VAL A 57 15.05 22.88 10.66
C VAL A 57 14.94 21.34 10.59
N GLU A 58 14.34 20.65 11.57
CA GLU A 58 14.16 19.18 11.59
C GLU A 58 12.76 18.71 11.12
N ASN A 59 11.95 19.63 10.61
CA ASN A 59 10.54 19.43 10.25
C ASN A 59 10.30 18.22 9.31
N SER A 60 11.21 17.93 8.38
CA SER A 60 11.04 16.81 7.43
C SER A 60 11.07 15.44 8.11
N LYS A 61 11.88 15.26 9.17
CA LYS A 61 11.97 14.00 9.90
C LYS A 61 10.80 13.82 10.83
N LEU A 62 10.38 14.89 11.50
CA LEU A 62 9.17 14.92 12.32
C LEU A 62 7.93 14.59 11.50
N GLN A 63 7.81 15.16 10.30
CA GLN A 63 6.76 14.85 9.35
C GLN A 63 6.76 13.37 8.95
N GLN A 64 7.94 12.81 8.67
CA GLN A 64 8.07 11.38 8.36
C GLN A 64 7.58 10.50 9.51
N TYR A 65 7.98 10.78 10.76
CA TYR A 65 7.51 9.99 11.90
C TYR A 65 6.02 10.14 12.14
N ASN A 66 5.46 11.32 11.89
CA ASN A 66 4.01 11.52 11.95
C ASN A 66 3.28 10.64 10.93
N ILE A 67 3.76 10.58 9.69
CA ILE A 67 3.20 9.69 8.66
C ILE A 67 3.30 8.23 9.09
N GLU A 68 4.47 7.78 9.55
CA GLU A 68 4.66 6.40 10.01
C GLU A 68 3.73 6.05 11.18
N TYR A 69 3.67 6.91 12.19
CA TYR A 69 2.81 6.75 13.35
C TYR A 69 1.33 6.65 12.97
N TYR A 70 0.80 7.62 12.22
CA TYR A 70 -0.61 7.64 11.85
C TYR A 70 -0.97 6.48 10.90
N MET A 71 -0.10 6.11 9.96
CA MET A 71 -0.35 4.96 9.09
C MET A 71 -0.38 3.64 9.87
N ILE A 72 0.55 3.42 10.82
CA ILE A 72 0.54 2.21 11.67
C ILE A 72 -0.73 2.16 12.51
N ARG A 73 -1.14 3.29 13.11
CA ARG A 73 -2.38 3.34 13.89
C ARG A 73 -3.62 3.12 13.03
N ALA A 74 -3.66 3.67 11.82
CA ALA A 74 -4.77 3.45 10.89
C ALA A 74 -4.89 1.97 10.51
N HIS A 75 -3.75 1.32 10.23
CA HIS A 75 -3.71 -0.12 9.94
C HIS A 75 -4.20 -0.96 11.12
N LEU A 76 -3.71 -0.65 12.33
CA LEU A 76 -4.10 -1.34 13.55
C LEU A 76 -5.60 -1.19 13.84
N ALA A 77 -6.14 0.03 13.72
CA ALA A 77 -7.56 0.29 13.90
C ALA A 77 -8.42 -0.48 12.89
N TRP A 78 -7.99 -0.54 11.63
CA TRP A 78 -8.64 -1.36 10.60
C TRP A 78 -8.67 -2.85 10.96
N LEU A 79 -7.53 -3.41 11.39
CA LEU A 79 -7.43 -4.81 11.78
C LEU A 79 -8.30 -5.13 13.00
N GLN A 80 -8.46 -4.17 13.91
CA GLN A 80 -9.37 -4.24 15.06
C GLN A 80 -10.86 -4.05 14.69
N GLY A 81 -11.20 -3.91 13.41
CA GLY A 81 -12.59 -3.73 12.95
C GLY A 81 -13.14 -2.31 13.16
N ARG A 82 -12.28 -1.33 13.40
CA ARG A 82 -12.62 0.09 13.64
C ARG A 82 -12.30 0.93 12.41
N LEU A 83 -13.06 0.73 11.33
CA LEU A 83 -12.88 1.47 10.07
C LEU A 83 -13.06 2.98 10.26
N ASP A 84 -14.02 3.39 11.10
CA ASP A 84 -14.26 4.79 11.50
C ASP A 84 -12.98 5.46 12.04
N ILE A 85 -12.28 4.76 12.94
CA ILE A 85 -11.04 5.24 13.53
C ILE A 85 -9.90 5.22 12.50
N ALA A 86 -9.81 4.17 11.68
CA ALA A 86 -8.77 4.07 10.65
C ALA A 86 -8.85 5.25 9.66
N GLU A 87 -10.04 5.62 9.23
CA GLU A 87 -10.30 6.77 8.36
C GLU A 87 -9.96 8.10 9.04
N HIS A 88 -10.36 8.26 10.29
CA HIS A 88 -10.02 9.45 11.06
C HIS A 88 -8.50 9.59 11.21
N LEU A 89 -7.79 8.52 11.54
CA LEU A 89 -6.33 8.54 11.68
C LEU A 89 -5.64 8.83 10.35
N PHE A 90 -6.13 8.28 9.24
CA PHE A 90 -5.61 8.58 7.91
C PHE A 90 -5.73 10.08 7.58
N SER A 91 -6.85 10.71 7.95
CA SER A 91 -7.04 12.16 7.73
C SER A 91 -6.07 13.06 8.51
N LYS A 92 -5.35 12.51 9.49
CA LYS A 92 -4.32 13.24 10.27
C LYS A 92 -2.94 13.22 9.61
N ILE A 93 -2.76 12.44 8.55
CA ILE A 93 -1.47 12.32 7.87
C ILE A 93 -1.18 13.63 7.14
N PRO A 94 -0.03 14.28 7.40
CA PRO A 94 0.33 15.50 6.70
C PRO A 94 0.59 15.21 5.22
N VAL A 95 0.26 16.17 4.36
CA VAL A 95 0.69 16.13 2.95
C VAL A 95 2.21 16.12 2.94
N SER A 96 2.80 15.14 2.27
CA SER A 96 4.25 14.90 2.30
C SER A 96 4.82 14.88 0.89
N ASP A 97 5.85 15.71 0.69
CA ASP A 97 6.68 15.74 -0.51
C ASP A 97 7.96 14.89 -0.33
N ASN A 98 7.99 14.01 0.69
CA ASN A 98 9.09 13.07 0.87
C ASN A 98 8.70 11.66 0.41
N GLY A 99 9.58 11.02 -0.38
CA GLY A 99 9.32 9.72 -0.99
C GLY A 99 9.17 8.59 0.03
N ARG A 100 9.86 8.68 1.17
CA ARG A 100 9.78 7.66 2.24
C ARG A 100 8.43 7.64 2.94
N GLY A 101 7.85 8.80 3.23
CA GLY A 101 6.51 8.91 3.79
C GLY A 101 5.46 8.38 2.82
N GLN A 102 5.58 8.74 1.54
CA GLN A 102 4.69 8.21 0.49
C GLN A 102 4.84 6.69 0.32
N GLU A 103 6.06 6.13 0.41
CA GLU A 103 6.25 4.68 0.40
C GLU A 103 5.51 4.02 1.55
N ARG A 104 5.52 4.64 2.74
CA ARG A 104 4.79 4.09 3.87
C ARG A 104 3.28 4.13 3.67
N VAL A 105 2.75 5.23 3.14
CA VAL A 105 1.34 5.39 2.78
C VAL A 105 0.95 4.33 1.77
N MET A 106 1.70 4.19 0.67
CA MET A 106 1.49 3.21 -0.39
C MET A 106 1.39 1.78 0.18
N ASP A 107 2.40 1.35 0.93
CA ASP A 107 2.48 -0.03 1.42
C ASP A 107 1.32 -0.39 2.36
N ILE A 108 0.99 0.48 3.31
CA ILE A 108 -0.07 0.19 4.29
C ILE A 108 -1.45 0.32 3.65
N CYS A 109 -1.67 1.28 2.76
CA CYS A 109 -2.93 1.39 2.01
C CYS A 109 -3.16 0.15 1.13
N TYR A 110 -2.11 -0.35 0.47
CA TYR A 110 -2.18 -1.62 -0.25
C TYR A 110 -2.53 -2.79 0.67
N LYS A 111 -1.85 -2.93 1.83
CA LYS A 111 -2.16 -3.99 2.81
C LYS A 111 -3.62 -3.93 3.25
N ILE A 112 -4.13 -2.75 3.63
CA ILE A 112 -5.53 -2.57 4.04
C ILE A 112 -6.48 -2.95 2.91
N GLY A 113 -6.25 -2.42 1.70
CA GLY A 113 -7.08 -2.70 0.53
C GLY A 113 -7.13 -4.18 0.20
N ASN A 114 -5.97 -4.84 0.09
CA ASN A 114 -5.89 -6.26 -0.20
C ASN A 114 -6.55 -7.14 0.88
N CYS A 115 -6.41 -6.77 2.16
CA CYS A 115 -7.14 -7.43 3.25
C CYS A 115 -8.66 -7.20 3.15
N ALA A 116 -9.12 -6.04 2.69
CA ALA A 116 -10.53 -5.74 2.49
C ALA A 116 -11.16 -6.61 1.39
N ILE A 117 -10.43 -6.91 0.31
CA ILE A 117 -10.85 -7.89 -0.72
C ILE A 117 -11.15 -9.24 -0.06
N SER A 118 -10.24 -9.73 0.77
CA SER A 118 -10.39 -11.01 1.48
C SER A 118 -11.61 -11.04 2.41
N ARG A 119 -12.04 -9.86 2.89
CA ARG A 119 -13.24 -9.67 3.72
C ARG A 119 -14.50 -9.32 2.91
N LYS A 120 -14.43 -9.35 1.57
CA LYS A 120 -15.50 -8.94 0.63
C LYS A 120 -16.01 -7.50 0.85
N GLN A 121 -15.15 -6.63 1.40
CA GLN A 121 -15.46 -5.20 1.60
C GLN A 121 -14.89 -4.42 0.42
N TYR A 122 -15.51 -4.59 -0.76
CA TYR A 122 -14.96 -4.12 -2.02
C TYR A 122 -14.90 -2.58 -2.12
N ASP A 123 -15.88 -1.85 -1.61
CA ASP A 123 -15.86 -0.37 -1.57
C ASP A 123 -14.70 0.14 -0.72
N VAL A 124 -14.51 -0.48 0.44
CA VAL A 124 -13.39 -0.17 1.33
C VAL A 124 -12.07 -0.49 0.63
N SER A 125 -11.98 -1.64 -0.02
CA SER A 125 -10.81 -2.03 -0.81
C SER A 125 -10.46 -0.96 -1.84
N MET A 126 -11.41 -0.56 -2.68
CA MET A 126 -11.19 0.43 -3.74
C MET A 126 -10.67 1.74 -3.17
N LYS A 127 -11.29 2.25 -2.12
CA LYS A 127 -10.91 3.51 -1.47
C LYS A 127 -9.46 3.48 -0.95
N TRP A 128 -9.04 2.37 -0.33
CA TRP A 128 -7.67 2.24 0.17
C TRP A 128 -6.66 1.99 -0.95
N LEU A 129 -7.02 1.25 -1.99
CA LEU A 129 -6.14 1.01 -3.14
C LEU A 129 -5.93 2.27 -3.98
N GLU A 130 -6.94 3.13 -4.12
CA GLU A 130 -6.80 4.44 -4.74
C GLU A 130 -5.78 5.32 -4.02
N ARG A 131 -5.81 5.32 -2.67
CA ARG A 131 -4.80 6.02 -1.86
C ARG A 131 -3.40 5.46 -2.09
N ALA A 132 -3.28 4.14 -2.24
CA ALA A 132 -2.00 3.50 -2.52
C ALA A 132 -1.45 3.91 -3.90
N LEU A 133 -2.32 3.98 -4.91
CA LEU A 133 -1.93 4.36 -6.27
C LEU A 133 -1.49 5.83 -6.35
N ARG A 134 -2.21 6.75 -5.72
CA ARG A 134 -1.81 8.17 -5.64
C ARG A 134 -0.45 8.35 -4.95
N ALA A 135 -0.17 7.57 -3.92
CA ALA A 135 1.13 7.56 -3.25
C ALA A 135 2.22 7.01 -4.19
N CYS A 136 1.94 5.94 -4.95
CA CYS A 136 2.83 5.39 -5.96
C CYS A 136 3.19 6.42 -7.06
N GLU A 137 2.19 7.15 -7.57
CA GLU A 137 2.38 8.24 -8.54
C GLU A 137 3.26 9.35 -7.98
N SER A 138 3.01 9.76 -6.74
CA SER A 138 3.82 10.77 -6.05
C SER A 138 5.29 10.35 -5.95
N ILE A 139 5.58 9.09 -5.60
CA ILE A 139 6.94 8.55 -5.55
C ILE A 139 7.60 8.55 -6.93
N ARG A 140 6.85 8.19 -7.99
CA ARG A 140 7.36 8.19 -9.37
C ARG A 140 7.81 9.59 -9.81
N HIS A 141 7.02 10.62 -9.49
CA HIS A 141 7.39 12.01 -9.79
C HIS A 141 8.66 12.46 -9.05
N MET A 142 8.89 11.94 -7.84
CA MET A 142 10.04 12.30 -7.01
C MET A 142 11.35 11.59 -7.36
N GLN A 143 11.35 10.57 -8.24
CA GLN A 143 12.54 9.79 -8.63
C GLN A 143 13.36 9.20 -7.45
N GLN A 144 12.75 9.05 -6.27
CA GLN A 144 13.47 8.80 -5.00
C GLN A 144 13.63 7.31 -4.61
N ALA A 145 13.00 6.39 -5.34
CA ALA A 145 13.04 4.96 -5.03
C ALA A 145 13.64 4.15 -6.18
N SER A 146 14.17 2.96 -5.87
CA SER A 146 14.68 2.06 -6.89
C SER A 146 13.55 1.71 -7.87
N ILE A 147 13.75 2.04 -9.15
CA ILE A 147 12.74 1.93 -10.21
C ILE A 147 12.12 0.51 -10.28
N LEU A 148 12.89 -0.51 -9.92
CA LEU A 148 12.47 -1.92 -9.93
C LEU A 148 11.51 -2.25 -8.76
N SER A 149 11.80 -1.81 -7.54
CA SER A 149 10.97 -2.11 -6.35
C SER A 149 9.56 -1.53 -6.47
N ASN A 150 9.43 -0.36 -7.10
CA ASN A 150 8.14 0.30 -7.28
C ASN A 150 7.27 -0.33 -8.37
N LYS A 151 7.86 -0.91 -9.43
CA LYS A 151 7.07 -1.54 -10.50
C LYS A 151 6.30 -2.76 -10.00
N ASP A 152 6.94 -3.59 -9.18
CA ASP A 152 6.28 -4.76 -8.59
C ASP A 152 5.13 -4.34 -7.66
N LYS A 153 5.33 -3.28 -6.86
CA LYS A 153 4.29 -2.74 -5.98
C LYS A 153 3.13 -2.10 -6.77
N GLU A 154 3.43 -1.33 -7.81
CA GLU A 154 2.42 -0.71 -8.68
C GLU A 154 1.54 -1.77 -9.35
N LEU A 155 2.16 -2.82 -9.90
CA LEU A 155 1.45 -3.97 -10.46
C LEU A 155 0.48 -4.58 -9.44
N LEU A 156 0.95 -4.84 -8.21
CA LEU A 156 0.12 -5.43 -7.16
C LEU A 156 -1.07 -4.54 -6.80
N ILE A 157 -0.87 -3.22 -6.71
CA ILE A 157 -1.93 -2.26 -6.42
C ILE A 157 -2.95 -2.24 -7.55
N LEU A 158 -2.51 -2.09 -8.81
CA LEU A 158 -3.41 -2.06 -9.98
C LEU A 158 -4.21 -3.36 -10.12
N HIS A 159 -3.54 -4.50 -9.97
CA HIS A 159 -4.18 -5.81 -10.03
C HIS A 159 -5.20 -5.99 -8.90
N ALA A 160 -4.89 -5.58 -7.67
CA ALA A 160 -5.85 -5.58 -6.56
C ALA A 160 -7.03 -4.64 -6.83
N SER A 161 -6.80 -3.46 -7.42
CA SER A 161 -7.86 -2.50 -7.76
C SER A 161 -8.83 -3.08 -8.77
N VAL A 162 -8.32 -3.67 -9.85
CA VAL A 162 -9.17 -4.34 -10.85
C VAL A 162 -9.95 -5.48 -10.19
N ARG A 163 -9.30 -6.28 -9.35
CA ARG A 163 -9.97 -7.39 -8.65
C ARG A 163 -11.10 -6.92 -7.74
N ALA A 164 -10.91 -5.84 -6.99
CA ALA A 164 -11.96 -5.27 -6.16
C ALA A 164 -13.10 -4.69 -7.01
N GLY A 165 -12.76 -3.97 -8.08
CA GLY A 165 -13.71 -3.35 -8.99
C GLY A 165 -14.62 -4.34 -9.73
N LEU A 166 -14.16 -5.56 -10.01
CA LEU A 166 -15.00 -6.60 -10.62
C LEU A 166 -16.23 -6.98 -9.80
N HIS A 167 -16.23 -6.69 -8.50
CA HIS A 167 -17.34 -7.01 -7.59
C HIS A 167 -18.22 -5.81 -7.26
N LEU A 168 -17.92 -4.64 -7.81
CA LEU A 168 -18.66 -3.42 -7.60
C LEU A 168 -19.51 -3.08 -8.82
N ASP A 169 -20.58 -2.34 -8.59
CA ASP A 169 -21.39 -1.84 -9.69
C ASP A 169 -20.56 -0.83 -10.52
N PRO A 170 -20.53 -0.98 -11.86
CA PRO A 170 -19.64 -0.22 -12.72
C PRO A 170 -19.92 1.30 -12.69
N GLU A 171 -21.15 1.73 -12.37
CA GLU A 171 -21.55 3.14 -12.33
C GLU A 171 -20.80 3.96 -11.28
N GLU A 172 -20.48 3.39 -10.11
CA GLU A 172 -19.94 4.15 -8.97
C GLU A 172 -18.41 4.32 -9.01
N HIS A 173 -17.71 3.37 -9.64
CA HIS A 173 -16.24 3.32 -9.64
C HIS A 173 -15.61 3.30 -11.05
N SER A 174 -16.42 3.53 -12.10
CA SER A 174 -16.03 3.43 -13.52
C SER A 174 -14.74 4.16 -13.87
N GLY A 175 -14.61 5.42 -13.44
CA GLY A 175 -13.46 6.27 -13.79
C GLY A 175 -12.12 5.67 -13.32
N PHE A 176 -11.96 5.50 -12.01
CA PHE A 176 -10.74 4.98 -11.42
C PHE A 176 -10.45 3.53 -11.85
N LEU A 177 -11.49 2.69 -11.93
CA LEU A 177 -11.32 1.29 -12.37
C LEU A 177 -10.85 1.21 -13.82
N SER A 178 -11.41 2.04 -14.71
CA SER A 178 -11.00 2.08 -16.12
C SER A 178 -9.55 2.52 -16.28
N GLU A 179 -9.13 3.57 -15.57
CA GLU A 179 -7.76 4.04 -15.56
C GLU A 179 -6.79 2.98 -15.04
N ALA A 180 -7.14 2.31 -13.93
CA ALA A 180 -6.34 1.24 -13.36
C ALA A 180 -6.21 0.05 -14.34
N LEU A 181 -7.29 -0.30 -15.04
CA LEU A 181 -7.30 -1.37 -16.03
C LEU A 181 -6.43 -1.03 -17.25
N ASP A 182 -6.56 0.18 -17.78
CA ASP A 182 -5.78 0.66 -18.93
C ASP A 182 -4.28 0.71 -18.58
N ALA A 183 -3.96 1.20 -17.38
CA ALA A 183 -2.63 1.18 -16.83
C ALA A 183 -2.06 -0.24 -16.73
N LEU A 184 -2.85 -1.19 -16.22
CA LEU A 184 -2.47 -2.58 -16.05
C LEU A 184 -2.22 -3.26 -17.41
N LYS A 185 -3.11 -3.08 -18.38
CA LYS A 185 -2.98 -3.61 -19.75
C LYS A 185 -1.78 -3.02 -20.47
N PHE A 186 -1.62 -1.71 -20.43
CA PHE A 186 -0.56 -1.01 -21.15
C PHE A 186 0.84 -1.32 -20.60
N ARG A 187 1.00 -1.37 -19.27
CA ARG A 187 2.31 -1.54 -18.63
C ARG A 187 2.68 -3.00 -18.35
N TYR A 188 1.69 -3.85 -18.10
CA TYR A 188 1.90 -5.20 -17.56
C TYR A 188 1.11 -6.29 -18.30
N GLY A 189 0.52 -6.00 -19.46
CA GLY A 189 -0.38 -6.90 -20.18
C GLY A 189 0.19 -8.28 -20.56
N GLY A 190 1.51 -8.38 -20.75
CA GLY A 190 2.18 -9.65 -21.04
C GLY A 190 2.32 -10.58 -19.83
N MET A 191 2.05 -10.08 -18.61
CA MET A 191 2.25 -10.85 -17.40
C MET A 191 1.06 -11.73 -17.08
N PHE A 192 1.35 -12.96 -16.63
CA PHE A 192 0.34 -13.96 -16.28
C PHE A 192 -0.76 -13.45 -15.33
N PRO A 193 -0.48 -12.72 -14.24
CA PRO A 193 -1.52 -12.20 -13.36
C PRO A 193 -2.51 -11.27 -14.08
N VAL A 194 -2.04 -10.52 -15.07
CA VAL A 194 -2.87 -9.58 -15.85
C VAL A 194 -3.74 -10.32 -16.86
N GLN A 195 -3.25 -11.40 -17.46
CA GLN A 195 -4.03 -12.22 -18.38
C GLN A 195 -5.15 -12.97 -17.66
N VAL A 196 -4.86 -13.50 -16.46
CA VAL A 196 -5.87 -14.19 -15.64
C VAL A 196 -7.02 -13.25 -15.29
N ILE A 197 -6.72 -12.02 -14.86
CA ILE A 197 -7.78 -11.07 -14.52
C ILE A 197 -8.57 -10.64 -15.76
N GLN A 198 -7.93 -10.48 -16.92
CA GLN A 198 -8.61 -10.20 -18.19
C GLN A 198 -9.62 -11.30 -18.56
N LEU A 199 -9.24 -12.57 -18.41
CA LEU A 199 -10.14 -13.70 -18.62
C LEU A 199 -11.34 -13.67 -17.66
N GLU A 200 -11.11 -13.34 -16.39
CA GLU A 200 -12.18 -13.18 -15.40
C GLU A 200 -13.15 -12.03 -15.76
N MET A 201 -12.66 -10.95 -16.38
CA MET A 201 -13.52 -9.87 -16.90
C MET A 201 -14.38 -10.35 -18.07
N LEU A 202 -13.77 -11.04 -19.04
CA LEU A 202 -14.45 -11.55 -20.23
C LEU A 202 -15.55 -12.54 -19.88
N ASP A 203 -15.32 -13.40 -18.88
CA ASP A 203 -16.32 -14.32 -18.35
C ASP A 203 -17.53 -13.56 -17.76
N LYS A 204 -17.27 -12.49 -17.00
CA LYS A 204 -18.34 -11.64 -16.43
C LYS A 204 -19.12 -10.84 -17.47
N GLU A 205 -18.46 -10.38 -18.52
CA GLU A 205 -19.08 -9.64 -19.62
C GLU A 205 -19.84 -10.54 -20.59
N GLY A 206 -19.70 -11.87 -20.47
CA GLY A 206 -20.30 -12.84 -21.39
C GLY A 206 -19.68 -12.75 -22.79
N ALA A 207 -18.37 -12.46 -22.87
CA ALA A 207 -17.67 -12.26 -24.13
C ALA A 207 -17.57 -13.55 -24.97
N ASP A 208 -17.39 -13.37 -26.28
CA ASP A 208 -17.32 -14.47 -27.26
C ASP A 208 -16.09 -15.38 -27.03
N GLU A 209 -16.26 -16.67 -27.27
CA GLU A 209 -15.27 -17.74 -27.03
C GLU A 209 -13.97 -17.48 -27.82
N ILE A 210 -14.08 -16.80 -28.96
CA ILE A 210 -12.95 -16.37 -29.79
C ILE A 210 -12.06 -15.37 -29.05
N VAL A 211 -12.65 -14.35 -28.42
CA VAL A 211 -11.90 -13.32 -27.66
C VAL A 211 -11.27 -13.94 -26.41
N PHE A 212 -11.99 -14.86 -25.77
CA PHE A 212 -11.50 -15.62 -24.63
C PHE A 212 -10.26 -16.46 -24.97
N SER A 213 -10.24 -17.09 -26.16
CA SER A 213 -9.12 -17.94 -26.60
C SER A 213 -7.86 -17.17 -27.01
N GLN A 214 -7.97 -15.90 -27.39
CA GLN A 214 -6.84 -15.08 -27.85
C GLN A 214 -5.91 -14.65 -26.70
N VAL A 215 -6.45 -14.43 -25.50
CA VAL A 215 -5.67 -14.04 -24.32
C VAL A 215 -4.61 -15.11 -23.96
N PRO A 216 -4.94 -16.40 -23.76
CA PRO A 216 -3.94 -17.43 -23.47
C PRO A 216 -3.03 -17.74 -24.68
N GLN A 217 -3.51 -17.61 -25.92
CA GLN A 217 -2.64 -17.80 -27.10
C GLN A 217 -1.52 -16.75 -27.17
N SER A 218 -1.85 -15.48 -26.95
CA SER A 218 -0.85 -14.40 -26.86
C SER A 218 0.14 -14.57 -25.71
N THR A 219 -0.25 -15.32 -24.66
CA THR A 219 0.59 -15.67 -23.52
C THR A 219 1.63 -16.73 -23.89
N ILE A 220 1.19 -17.80 -24.55
CA ILE A 220 2.04 -18.92 -24.99
C ILE A 220 3.03 -18.46 -26.06
N GLU A 221 2.65 -17.47 -26.86
CA GLU A 221 3.50 -16.89 -27.90
C GLU A 221 4.47 -15.81 -27.38
N SER A 222 4.29 -15.33 -26.14
CA SER A 222 5.15 -14.32 -25.51
C SER A 222 6.58 -14.86 -25.28
N PRO A 223 7.63 -14.11 -25.66
CA PRO A 223 9.02 -14.56 -25.59
C PRO A 223 9.55 -14.79 -24.17
N GLU A 224 8.84 -14.38 -23.12
CA GLU A 224 9.23 -14.63 -21.72
C GLU A 224 9.13 -16.12 -21.33
N LEU A 225 8.38 -16.93 -22.09
CA LEU A 225 8.24 -18.38 -21.89
C LEU A 225 9.09 -19.21 -22.86
N LYS A 226 9.76 -18.58 -23.84
CA LYS A 226 10.68 -19.29 -24.75
C LYS A 226 12.09 -19.28 -24.17
N ASP A 227 12.35 -20.28 -23.32
CA ASP A 227 13.65 -20.90 -23.07
C ASP A 227 14.87 -19.97 -23.01
N SER A 228 15.15 -19.43 -21.81
CA SER A 228 16.52 -19.16 -21.35
C SER A 228 17.11 -20.31 -20.51
N HIS A 229 16.53 -21.52 -20.58
CA HIS A 229 17.07 -22.71 -19.92
C HIS A 229 17.34 -23.92 -20.86
N LEU A 230 17.33 -23.73 -22.17
CA LEU A 230 17.74 -24.76 -23.13
C LEU A 230 18.73 -24.21 -24.18
N ALA A 231 19.93 -23.81 -23.73
CA ALA A 231 21.13 -23.85 -24.57
C ALA A 231 22.41 -23.77 -23.70
N MET A 232 23.09 -24.93 -23.59
CA MET A 232 24.46 -25.20 -23.11
C MET A 232 24.80 -24.95 -21.64
#